data_AF-A0A1X0NQE8-F1
#
_entry.id   AF-A0A1X0NQE8-F1
#
_cell.length_a   1.000
_cell.length_b   1.000
_cell.length_c   1.000
_cell.angle_alpha   90.00
_cell.angle_beta   90.00
_cell.angle_gamma   90.00
#
_symmetry.space_group_name_H-M   'P 1'
#
loop_
_entity.id
_entity.type
_entity.pdbx_description
1 polymer ?
#
loop_
_entity_poly.entity_id
_entity_poly.type
_entity_poly.pdbx_seq_one_letter_code
_entity_poly.pdbx_strand_id
1 'polypeptide(L)'
;MQAVVQQIHRANMKAMLLSRVNLIFIIVNCCMMLILIVTWAVSIAKEGGGVLSRYAACIIAFILLGLATLLSALVYRMQPKLSLYYAHEMISILTLIMTAISMGMNDVVVNLCHDKRQLANTQCGSHVAELVAEVLICVSMGFNYASTQQRIVTFIDKGILDGIKGRSNGMTQLP
;
A
#
# COMPACT_ATOMS: atom_id res chain seq x y z
N MET A 1 31.88 1.32 -21.62
CA MET A 1 31.99 1.14 -20.15
C MET A 1 31.35 2.30 -19.36
N GLN A 2 31.55 3.57 -19.74
CA GLN A 2 30.91 4.74 -19.10
C GLN A 2 29.37 4.73 -19.10
N ALA A 3 28.73 4.31 -20.20
CA ALA A 3 27.26 4.24 -20.29
C ALA A 3 26.63 3.25 -19.28
N VAL A 4 27.31 2.12 -19.02
CA VAL A 4 26.86 1.11 -18.05
C VAL A 4 26.98 1.63 -16.62
N VAL A 5 28.06 2.35 -16.31
CA VAL A 5 28.27 2.98 -14.99
C VAL A 5 27.21 4.05 -14.72
N GLN A 6 26.86 4.88 -15.70
CA GLN A 6 25.77 5.85 -15.57
C GLN A 6 24.40 5.19 -15.38
N GLN A 7 24.12 4.08 -16.08
CA GLN A 7 22.89 3.31 -15.88
C GLN A 7 22.79 2.72 -14.48
N ILE A 8 23.88 2.14 -13.96
CA ILE A 8 23.95 1.61 -12.59
C ILE A 8 23.74 2.72 -11.55
N HIS A 9 24.39 3.87 -11.73
CA HIS A 9 24.25 5.00 -10.81
C HIS A 9 22.80 5.54 -10.80
N ARG A 10 22.18 5.68 -11.97
CA ARG A 10 20.77 6.10 -12.10
C ARG A 10 19.81 5.07 -11.49
N ALA A 11 20.08 3.77 -11.64
CA ALA A 11 19.29 2.71 -11.01
C ALA A 11 19.41 2.73 -9.48
N ASN A 12 20.61 2.95 -8.94
CA ASN A 12 20.83 3.06 -7.50
C ASN A 12 20.15 4.31 -6.89
N MET A 13 20.21 5.45 -7.58
CA MET A 13 19.46 6.65 -7.19
C MET A 13 17.95 6.40 -7.14
N LYS A 14 17.39 5.76 -8.17
CA LYS A 14 15.97 5.38 -8.20
C LYS A 14 15.61 4.43 -7.06
N ALA A 15 16.43 3.41 -6.81
CA ALA A 15 16.21 2.47 -5.71
C ALA A 15 16.24 3.16 -4.34
N MET A 16 17.16 4.11 -4.14
CA MET A 16 17.23 4.90 -2.91
C MET A 16 15.97 5.76 -2.72
N LEU A 17 15.53 6.47 -3.77
CA LEU A 17 14.29 7.26 -3.72
C LEU A 17 13.07 6.38 -3.43
N LEU A 18 12.91 5.25 -4.12
CA LEU A 18 11.83 4.29 -3.88
C LEU A 18 11.85 3.75 -2.45
N SER A 19 13.03 3.61 -1.84
CA SER A 19 13.17 3.18 -0.44
C SER A 19 12.69 4.25 0.54
N ARG A 20 13.07 5.52 0.31
CA ARG A 20 12.61 6.66 1.13
C ARG A 20 11.11 6.87 1.02
N VAL A 21 10.56 6.78 -0.19
CA VAL A 21 9.13 6.95 -0.41
C VAL A 21 8.34 5.81 0.22
N ASN A 22 8.83 4.57 0.16
CA ASN A 22 8.22 3.44 0.88
C ASN A 22 8.13 3.68 2.40
N LEU A 23 9.15 4.30 3.01
CA LEU A 23 9.12 4.64 4.43
C LEU A 23 8.05 5.69 4.75
N ILE A 24 7.88 6.70 3.89
CA ILE A 24 6.81 7.69 4.03
C ILE A 24 5.44 7.01 3.98
N PHE A 25 5.22 6.11 3.02
CA PHE A 25 3.95 5.40 2.89
C PHE A 25 3.66 4.44 4.05
N ILE A 26 4.69 3.82 4.66
CA ILE A 26 4.50 3.06 5.90
C ILE A 26 3.94 3.96 7.00
N ILE A 27 4.52 5.16 7.19
CA ILE A 27 4.04 6.11 8.21
C ILE A 27 2.62 6.55 7.91
N VAL A 28 2.33 6.92 6.65
CA VAL A 28 0.99 7.33 6.21
C VAL A 28 -0.03 6.22 6.49
N ASN A 29 0.27 4.97 6.14
CA ASN A 29 -0.64 3.85 6.39
C ASN A 29 -0.89 3.63 7.88
N CYS A 30 0.14 3.72 8.74
CA CYS A 30 -0.04 3.65 10.19
C CYS A 30 -0.94 4.78 10.71
N CYS A 31 -0.77 6.01 10.22
CA CYS A 31 -1.65 7.13 10.57
C CYS A 31 -3.09 6.88 10.11
N MET A 32 -3.29 6.38 8.89
CA MET A 32 -4.63 6.08 8.37
C MET A 32 -5.30 4.96 9.17
N MET A 33 -4.55 3.92 9.56
CA MET A 33 -5.07 2.87 10.44
C MET A 33 -5.57 3.43 11.77
N LEU A 34 -4.85 4.38 12.38
CA LEU A 34 -5.31 5.05 13.61
C LEU A 34 -6.58 5.87 13.37
N ILE A 35 -6.67 6.59 12.26
CA ILE A 35 -7.87 7.36 11.89
C ILE A 35 -9.07 6.42 11.76
N LEU A 36 -8.93 5.30 11.03
CA LEU A 36 -10.00 4.31 10.86
C LEU A 36 -10.48 3.74 12.20
N ILE A 37 -9.58 3.41 13.12
CA ILE A 37 -9.97 2.93 14.46
C ILE A 37 -10.79 3.98 15.19
N VAL A 38 -10.35 5.25 15.16
CA VAL A 38 -11.04 6.34 15.86
C VAL A 38 -12.41 6.63 15.24
N THR A 39 -12.51 6.71 13.92
CA THR A 39 -13.78 6.96 13.23
C THR A 39 -14.78 5.83 13.49
N TRP A 40 -14.33 4.57 13.46
CA TRP A 40 -15.18 3.43 13.78
C TRP A 40 -15.63 3.43 15.24
N ALA A 41 -14.75 3.74 16.19
CA ALA A 41 -15.12 3.85 17.59
C ALA A 41 -16.20 4.92 17.81
N VAL A 42 -16.07 6.07 17.15
CA VAL A 42 -17.06 7.17 17.20
C VAL A 42 -18.39 6.73 16.57
N SER A 43 -18.35 6.13 15.38
CA SER A 43 -19.55 5.66 14.68
C SER A 43 -20.27 4.57 15.48
N ILE A 44 -19.55 3.60 16.06
CA ILE A 44 -20.15 2.56 16.92
C ILE A 44 -20.83 3.18 18.15
N ALA A 45 -20.16 4.13 18.81
CA ALA A 45 -20.68 4.77 20.02
C ALA A 45 -21.93 5.63 19.75
N LYS A 46 -22.06 6.21 18.55
CA LYS A 46 -23.18 7.10 18.19
C LYS A 46 -24.33 6.37 17.48
N GLU A 47 -24.02 5.37 16.66
CA GLU A 47 -24.98 4.72 15.75
C GLU A 47 -25.44 3.35 16.25
N GLY A 48 -24.94 2.89 17.40
CA GLY A 48 -25.48 1.74 18.12
C GLY A 48 -25.24 0.39 17.45
N GLY A 49 -24.20 0.27 16.60
CA GLY A 49 -23.79 -1.00 16.00
C GLY A 49 -24.69 -1.52 14.88
N GLY A 50 -25.73 -0.79 14.46
CA GLY A 50 -26.61 -1.18 13.34
C GLY A 50 -25.93 -1.29 11.98
N VAL A 51 -24.64 -0.91 11.90
CA VAL A 51 -23.80 -0.87 10.70
C VAL A 51 -22.90 -2.11 10.57
N LEU A 52 -23.15 -3.17 11.36
CA LEU A 52 -22.29 -4.36 11.49
C LEU A 52 -22.01 -5.09 10.16
N SER A 53 -22.95 -5.09 9.20
CA SER A 53 -22.74 -5.70 7.87
C SER A 53 -21.80 -4.90 6.97
N ARG A 54 -21.72 -3.58 7.14
CA ARG A 54 -20.79 -2.69 6.40
C ARG A 54 -19.35 -2.87 6.88
N TYR A 55 -19.17 -3.16 8.16
CA TYR A 55 -17.84 -3.33 8.75
C TYR A 55 -17.10 -4.57 8.27
N ALA A 56 -17.75 -5.58 7.70
CA ALA A 56 -17.04 -6.77 7.23
C ALA A 56 -15.99 -6.43 6.15
N ALA A 57 -16.36 -5.67 5.13
CA ALA A 57 -15.43 -5.22 4.10
C ALA A 57 -14.35 -4.29 4.67
N CYS A 58 -14.74 -3.38 5.58
CA CYS A 58 -13.85 -2.45 6.26
C CYS A 58 -12.78 -3.19 7.09
N ILE A 59 -13.18 -4.18 7.88
CA ILE A 59 -12.31 -4.99 8.73
C ILE A 59 -11.34 -5.82 7.88
N ILE A 60 -11.83 -6.46 6.82
CA ILE A 60 -10.97 -7.22 5.90
C ILE A 60 -9.95 -6.28 5.25
N ALA A 61 -10.38 -5.12 4.75
CA ALA A 61 -9.49 -4.11 4.17
C ALA A 61 -8.43 -3.65 5.19
N PHE A 62 -8.80 -3.45 6.45
CA PHE A 62 -7.89 -3.05 7.52
C PHE A 62 -6.86 -4.13 7.87
N ILE A 63 -7.27 -5.40 7.93
CA ILE A 63 -6.34 -6.51 8.14
C ILE A 63 -5.35 -6.59 6.98
N LEU A 64 -5.85 -6.50 5.74
CA LEU A 64 -5.01 -6.48 4.55
C LEU A 64 -4.04 -5.30 4.53
N LEU A 65 -4.48 -4.11 4.95
CA LEU A 65 -3.64 -2.91 5.10
C LEU A 65 -2.53 -3.13 6.13
N GLY A 66 -2.84 -3.76 7.26
CA GLY A 66 -1.84 -4.14 8.26
C GLY A 66 -0.78 -5.09 7.69
N LEU A 67 -1.22 -6.11 6.93
CA LEU A 67 -0.32 -7.04 6.24
C LEU A 67 0.52 -6.34 5.16
N ALA A 68 -0.10 -5.46 4.37
CA ALA A 68 0.59 -4.67 3.34
C ALA A 68 1.70 -3.82 3.97
N THR A 69 1.38 -3.11 5.06
CA THR A 69 2.31 -2.25 5.79
C THR A 69 3.46 -3.06 6.40
N LEU A 70 3.16 -4.23 6.98
CA LEU A 70 4.19 -5.15 7.49
C LEU A 70 5.12 -5.62 6.37
N LEU A 71 4.56 -6.02 5.23
CA LEU A 71 5.34 -6.44 4.05
C LEU A 71 6.16 -5.27 3.50
N SER A 72 5.65 -4.04 3.46
CA SER A 72 6.42 -2.85 3.08
C SER A 72 7.61 -2.64 4.01
N ALA A 73 7.46 -2.86 5.32
CA ALA A 73 8.54 -2.78 6.29
C ALA A 73 9.58 -3.90 6.12
N LEU A 74 9.13 -5.13 5.83
CA LEU A 74 10.03 -6.25 5.51
C LEU A 74 10.81 -5.99 4.22
N VAL A 75 10.16 -5.46 3.19
CA VAL A 75 10.78 -5.05 1.91
C VAL A 75 11.81 -3.93 2.11
N TYR A 76 11.66 -3.10 3.14
CA TYR A 76 12.64 -2.07 3.50
C TYR A 76 13.85 -2.63 4.26
N ARG A 77 13.64 -3.59 5.18
CA ARG A 77 14.70 -4.12 6.06
C ARG A 77 15.44 -5.35 5.53
N MET A 78 14.74 -6.23 4.83
CA MET A 78 15.29 -7.53 4.40
C MET A 78 15.98 -7.44 3.04
N GLN A 79 16.91 -8.37 2.81
CA GLN A 79 17.53 -8.53 1.49
C GLN A 79 16.46 -8.77 0.40
N PRO A 80 16.70 -8.32 -0.85
CA PRO A 80 15.75 -8.45 -1.94
C PRO A 80 15.45 -9.92 -2.23
N LYS A 81 14.25 -10.37 -1.86
CA LYS A 81 13.71 -11.70 -2.19
C LYS A 81 12.54 -11.53 -3.14
N LEU A 82 12.62 -12.17 -4.30
CA LEU A 82 11.58 -12.08 -5.33
C LEU A 82 10.20 -12.52 -4.82
N SER A 83 10.15 -13.57 -3.99
CA SER A 83 8.92 -14.04 -3.35
C SER A 83 8.27 -13.00 -2.43
N LEU A 84 9.08 -12.20 -1.73
CA LEU A 84 8.59 -11.13 -0.86
C LEU A 84 7.97 -9.99 -1.68
N TYR A 85 8.55 -9.67 -2.85
CA TYR A 85 8.00 -8.67 -3.76
C TYR A 85 6.64 -9.10 -4.34
N TYR A 86 6.52 -10.35 -4.81
CA TYR A 86 5.23 -10.85 -5.28
C TYR A 86 4.17 -10.90 -4.18
N ALA A 87 4.53 -11.32 -2.96
CA ALA A 87 3.61 -11.29 -1.83
C ALA A 87 3.14 -9.87 -1.50
N HIS A 88 4.08 -8.91 -1.46
CA HIS A 88 3.76 -7.51 -1.22
C HIS A 88 2.85 -6.92 -2.32
N GLU A 89 3.10 -7.25 -3.57
CA GLU A 89 2.30 -6.80 -4.70
C GLU A 89 0.87 -7.35 -4.66
N MET A 90 0.71 -8.67 -4.47
CA MET A 90 -0.59 -9.32 -4.37
C MET A 90 -1.42 -8.77 -3.21
N ILE A 91 -0.80 -8.61 -2.04
CA ILE A 91 -1.47 -8.04 -0.87
C ILE A 91 -1.81 -6.56 -1.11
N SER A 92 -0.97 -5.78 -1.77
CA SER A 92 -1.26 -4.38 -2.10
C SER A 92 -2.48 -4.26 -3.03
N ILE A 93 -2.59 -5.11 -4.06
CA ILE A 93 -3.75 -5.13 -4.96
C ILE A 93 -5.02 -5.55 -4.22
N LEU A 94 -4.96 -6.62 -3.42
CA LEU A 94 -6.11 -7.08 -2.63
C LEU A 94 -6.58 -6.01 -1.64
N THR A 95 -5.64 -5.34 -0.97
CA THR A 95 -5.92 -4.21 -0.08
C THR A 95 -6.61 -3.08 -0.83
N LEU A 96 -6.11 -2.72 -2.03
CA LEU A 96 -6.68 -1.67 -2.85
C LEU A 96 -8.12 -1.99 -3.28
N ILE A 97 -8.39 -3.22 -3.73
CA ILE A 97 -9.74 -3.64 -4.13
C ILE A 97 -10.69 -3.57 -2.94
N MET A 98 -10.31 -4.14 -1.80
CA MET A 98 -11.16 -4.16 -0.61
C MET A 98 -11.39 -2.75 -0.05
N THR A 99 -10.37 -1.89 -0.08
CA THR A 99 -10.49 -0.49 0.34
C THR A 99 -11.40 0.28 -0.60
N ALA A 100 -11.32 0.07 -1.92
CA ALA A 100 -12.22 0.72 -2.88
C ALA A 100 -13.69 0.31 -2.68
N ILE A 101 -13.94 -0.96 -2.34
CA ILE A 101 -15.29 -1.43 -2.00
C ILE A 101 -15.78 -0.75 -0.72
N SER A 102 -14.96 -0.75 0.34
CA SER A 102 -15.25 -0.08 1.61
C SER A 102 -15.57 1.41 1.41
N MET A 103 -14.74 2.08 0.61
CA MET A 103 -14.89 3.48 0.22
C MET A 103 -16.20 3.74 -0.50
N GLY A 104 -16.58 2.90 -1.46
CA GLY A 104 -17.87 3.02 -2.15
C GLY A 104 -19.07 2.87 -1.22
N MET A 105 -18.99 1.99 -0.22
CA MET A 105 -20.05 1.84 0.78
C MET A 105 -20.13 3.05 1.72
N ASN A 106 -18.99 3.64 2.07
CA ASN A 106 -18.92 4.80 2.94
C ASN A 106 -19.35 6.10 2.22
N ASP A 107 -19.01 6.23 0.93
CA ASP A 107 -19.40 7.37 0.08
C ASP A 107 -20.93 7.54 0.00
N VAL A 108 -21.69 6.44 -0.04
CA VAL A 108 -23.16 6.49 0.03
C VAL A 108 -23.64 7.20 1.30
N VAL A 109 -22.99 6.95 2.45
CA VAL A 109 -23.36 7.59 3.71
C VAL A 109 -22.93 9.05 3.76
N VAL A 110 -21.77 9.38 3.21
CA VAL A 110 -21.32 10.77 3.05
C VAL A 110 -22.29 11.56 2.16
N ASN A 111 -22.77 10.96 1.07
CA ASN A 111 -23.77 11.58 0.19
C ASN A 111 -25.12 11.80 0.90
N LEU A 112 -25.59 10.82 1.68
CA LEU A 112 -26.81 10.99 2.50
C LEU A 112 -26.66 12.11 3.53
N CYS A 113 -25.47 12.25 4.11
CA CYS A 113 -25.11 13.34 5.02
C CYS A 113 -25.08 14.70 4.33
N HIS A 114 -24.53 14.77 3.13
CA HIS A 114 -24.49 15.99 2.32
C HIS A 114 -25.90 16.46 1.95
N ASP A 115 -26.76 15.53 1.55
CA ASP A 115 -28.15 15.80 1.15
C ASP A 115 -29.10 16.05 2.34
N LYS A 116 -28.58 16.05 3.57
CA LYS A 116 -29.35 16.19 4.83
C LYS A 116 -30.43 15.11 5.00
N ARG A 117 -30.21 13.93 4.43
CA ARG A 117 -31.11 12.75 4.47
C ARG A 117 -30.64 11.67 5.45
N GLN A 118 -29.62 11.95 6.24
CA GLN A 118 -29.09 11.02 7.25
C GLN A 118 -30.09 10.72 8.37
N LEU A 119 -29.92 9.58 9.05
CA LEU A 119 -30.66 9.28 10.27
C LEU A 119 -30.21 10.22 11.41
N ALA A 120 -31.10 10.44 12.38
CA ALA A 120 -30.91 11.42 13.46
C ALA A 120 -29.63 11.23 14.31
N ASN A 121 -29.04 10.02 14.31
CA ASN A 121 -27.86 9.69 15.11
C ASN A 121 -26.58 9.48 14.28
N THR A 122 -26.62 9.69 12.96
CA THR A 122 -25.47 9.47 12.07
C THR A 122 -24.40 10.54 12.28
N GLN A 123 -23.16 10.13 12.55
CA GLN A 123 -22.06 11.06 12.77
C GLN A 123 -21.32 11.35 11.46
N CYS A 124 -21.87 12.24 10.64
CA CYS A 124 -21.39 12.56 9.29
C CYS A 124 -19.89 12.93 9.22
N GLY A 125 -19.37 13.68 10.20
CA GLY A 125 -17.95 14.04 10.23
C GLY A 125 -17.01 12.83 10.35
N SER A 126 -17.45 11.77 11.04
CA SER A 126 -16.70 10.52 11.17
C SER A 126 -16.57 9.82 9.82
N HIS A 127 -17.67 9.74 9.07
CA HIS A 127 -17.69 9.11 7.74
C HIS A 127 -16.89 9.89 6.70
N VAL A 128 -16.89 11.23 6.76
CA VAL A 128 -16.03 12.04 5.90
C VAL A 128 -14.56 11.79 6.20
N ALA A 129 -14.18 11.72 7.48
CA ALA A 129 -12.79 11.42 7.87
C ALA A 129 -12.38 9.99 7.47
N GLU A 130 -13.30 9.02 7.60
CA GLU A 130 -13.13 7.65 7.11
C GLU A 130 -12.90 7.64 5.59
N LEU A 131 -13.70 8.37 4.82
CA LEU A 131 -13.57 8.45 3.36
C LEU A 131 -12.22 9.03 2.93
N VAL A 132 -11.78 10.12 3.59
CA VAL A 132 -10.47 10.72 3.34
C VAL A 132 -9.34 9.73 3.64
N ALA A 133 -9.46 8.96 4.73
CA ALA A 133 -8.48 7.93 5.07
C ALA A 133 -8.43 6.82 4.01
N GLU A 134 -9.59 6.34 3.55
CA GLU A 134 -9.70 5.32 2.50
C GLU A 134 -9.09 5.79 1.18
N VAL A 135 -9.31 7.05 0.78
CA VAL A 135 -8.67 7.64 -0.41
C VAL A 135 -7.15 7.64 -0.28
N LEU A 136 -6.61 8.06 0.87
CA LEU A 136 -5.17 8.08 1.10
C LEU A 136 -4.56 6.66 1.11
N ILE A 137 -5.28 5.68 1.67
CA ILE A 137 -4.89 4.26 1.62
C ILE A 137 -4.84 3.78 0.18
N CYS A 138 -5.86 4.07 -0.64
CA CYS A 138 -5.89 3.71 -2.06
C CYS A 138 -4.69 4.29 -2.83
N VAL A 139 -4.38 5.58 -2.61
CA VAL A 139 -3.20 6.23 -3.21
C VAL A 139 -1.90 5.57 -2.75
N SER A 140 -1.79 5.25 -1.45
CA SER A 140 -0.62 4.56 -0.91
C SER A 140 -0.46 3.17 -1.52
N MET A 141 -1.53 2.38 -1.64
CA MET A 141 -1.47 1.03 -2.21
C MET A 141 -1.13 1.06 -3.70
N GLY A 142 -1.64 2.04 -4.45
CA GLY A 142 -1.27 2.25 -5.85
C GLY A 142 0.23 2.56 -6.01
N PHE A 143 0.79 3.38 -5.11
CA PHE A 143 2.23 3.63 -5.09
C PHE A 143 3.03 2.38 -4.69
N ASN A 144 2.59 1.65 -3.67
CA ASN A 144 3.23 0.40 -3.24
C ASN A 144 3.30 -0.62 -4.37
N TYR A 145 2.22 -0.75 -5.14
CA TYR A 145 2.18 -1.57 -6.35
C TYR A 145 3.22 -1.10 -7.38
N ALA A 146 3.17 0.17 -7.80
CA ALA A 146 4.09 0.72 -8.81
C ALA A 146 5.57 0.61 -8.39
N SER A 147 5.87 0.89 -7.12
CA SER A 147 7.20 0.78 -6.53
C SER A 147 7.70 -0.67 -6.54
N THR A 148 6.83 -1.62 -6.20
CA THR A 148 7.17 -3.04 -6.15
C THR A 148 7.39 -3.61 -7.54
N GLN A 149 6.55 -3.23 -8.50
CA GLN A 149 6.71 -3.55 -9.92
C GLN A 149 8.08 -3.08 -10.45
N GLN A 150 8.47 -1.83 -10.19
CA GLN A 150 9.79 -1.33 -10.59
C GLN A 150 10.95 -2.13 -9.95
N ARG A 151 10.80 -2.56 -8.69
CA ARG A 151 11.81 -3.38 -7.99
C ARG A 151 11.91 -4.78 -8.58
N ILE A 152 10.78 -5.40 -8.95
CA ILE A 152 10.76 -6.72 -9.60
C ILE A 152 11.46 -6.65 -10.96
N VAL A 153 11.11 -5.68 -11.82
CA VAL A 153 11.75 -5.50 -13.12
C VAL A 153 13.26 -5.30 -12.95
N THR A 154 13.68 -4.43 -12.03
CA THR A 154 15.10 -4.19 -11.76
C THR A 154 15.82 -5.45 -11.26
N PHE A 155 15.15 -6.28 -10.46
CA PHE A 155 15.71 -7.53 -9.94
C PHE A 155 15.90 -8.56 -11.06
N ILE A 156 14.89 -8.71 -11.93
CA ILE A 156 14.93 -9.63 -13.08
C ILE A 156 16.01 -9.19 -14.07
N ASP A 157 16.07 -7.90 -14.42
CA ASP A 157 17.09 -7.35 -15.33
C ASP A 157 18.50 -7.64 -14.81
N LYS A 158 18.75 -7.41 -13.52
CA LYS A 158 20.03 -7.77 -12.88
C LYS A 158 20.32 -9.26 -12.95
N GLY A 159 19.33 -10.11 -12.65
CA GLY A 159 19.48 -11.57 -12.74
C GLY A 159 19.83 -12.07 -14.15
N ILE A 160 19.22 -11.48 -15.19
CA ILE A 160 19.54 -11.81 -16.60
C ILE A 160 20.96 -11.34 -16.94
N LEU A 161 21.32 -10.11 -16.57
CA LEU A 161 22.66 -9.56 -16.78
C LEU A 161 23.75 -10.38 -16.09
N ASP A 162 23.51 -10.81 -14.86
CA ASP A 162 24.43 -11.65 -14.10
C ASP A 162 24.48 -13.07 -14.67
N GLY A 163 23.37 -13.61 -15.17
CA GLY A 163 23.34 -14.87 -15.91
C GLY A 163 24.13 -14.84 -17.21
N ILE A 164 24.01 -13.76 -17.99
CA ILE A 164 24.80 -13.53 -19.21
C ILE A 164 26.28 -13.34 -18.87
N LYS A 165 26.60 -12.56 -17.82
CA LYS A 165 27.97 -12.39 -17.34
C LYS A 165 28.56 -13.67 -16.80
N GLY A 166 27.83 -14.48 -16.04
CA GLY A 166 28.29 -15.79 -15.55
C GLY A 166 28.52 -16.79 -16.68
N ARG A 167 27.75 -16.68 -17.77
CA ARG A 167 27.93 -17.49 -18.99
C ARG A 167 29.05 -16.96 -19.90
N SER A 168 29.35 -15.66 -19.82
CA SER A 168 30.49 -14.99 -20.46
C SER A 168 31.79 -15.17 -19.66
N ASN A 169 31.72 -15.27 -18.33
CA ASN A 169 32.85 -15.31 -17.40
C ASN A 169 33.14 -16.75 -16.91
N GLY A 170 33.26 -17.67 -17.87
CA GLY A 170 34.23 -18.77 -17.74
C GLY A 170 35.68 -18.28 -17.56
N MET A 171 35.90 -16.96 -17.60
CA MET A 171 37.09 -16.28 -17.09
C MET A 171 36.65 -15.08 -16.22
N THR A 172 37.23 -15.02 -15.01
CA THR A 172 37.23 -13.92 -14.03
C THR A 172 35.89 -13.54 -13.36
N GLN A 173 35.66 -14.19 -12.20
CA GLN A 173 35.01 -13.56 -11.05
C GLN A 173 35.81 -12.31 -10.62
N LEU A 174 35.13 -11.22 -10.32
CA LEU A 174 35.68 -10.09 -9.56
C LEU A 174 34.83 -9.88 -8.30
N PRO A 175 35.48 -9.46 -7.20
CA PRO A 175 34.99 -9.53 -5.82
C PRO A 175 33.77 -8.66 -5.51
#